data_AF-A0A0N0BJF5-F1
#
_entry.id   AF-A0A0N0BJF5-F1
#
_cell.length_a   1.000
_cell.length_b   1.000
_cell.length_c   1.000
_cell.angle_alpha   90.00
_cell.angle_beta   90.00
_cell.angle_gamma   90.00
#
_symmetry.space_group_name_H-M   'P 1'
#
loop_
_entity.id
_entity.type
_entity.pdbx_description
1 polymer ?
#
loop_
_entity_poly.entity_id
_entity_poly.type
_entity_poly.pdbx_seq_one_letter_code
_entity_poly.pdbx_strand_id
1 'polypeptide(L)'
;MYHNSFNELNCVSTESIKKESTFDFILEEKWVKAQQNGIFRYVLNIQNYKILEGKYQFLIQLNIDRGCKRRFPENITSMNQLFNEKQFNFTKLVSEEQIMKLDKDDIIAVNVSPIEYCHSLLLPQRCKQLPQIITKYSLFKAIELFSLSSSP
;
A
#
# COMPACT_ATOMS: atom_id res chain seq x y z
N MET A 1 38.59 16.98 3.80
CA MET A 1 38.05 18.18 3.12
C MET A 1 37.89 17.86 1.65
N TYR A 2 36.66 17.64 1.20
CA TYR A 2 36.17 18.03 -0.13
C TYR A 2 34.65 18.09 0.03
N HIS A 3 34.17 19.31 0.26
CA HIS A 3 32.80 19.73 0.01
C HIS A 3 32.52 19.61 -1.49
N ASN A 4 31.35 19.11 -1.86
CA ASN A 4 30.56 19.46 -3.06
C ASN A 4 29.32 18.56 -3.03
N SER A 5 28.20 19.02 -2.50
CA SER A 5 27.24 19.99 -3.04
C SER A 5 25.98 19.20 -3.39
N PHE A 6 25.07 19.12 -2.42
CA PHE A 6 23.69 18.74 -2.64
C PHE A 6 23.10 19.74 -3.64
N ASN A 7 22.98 19.33 -4.90
CA ASN A 7 22.09 20.03 -5.82
C ASN A 7 20.69 19.49 -5.60
N GLU A 8 19.97 20.21 -4.75
CA GLU A 8 18.52 20.21 -4.70
C GLU A 8 17.97 20.31 -6.13
N LEU A 9 17.13 19.36 -6.52
CA LEU A 9 16.23 19.58 -7.63
C LEU A 9 15.30 20.72 -7.20
N ASN A 10 15.51 21.91 -7.77
CA ASN A 10 14.54 22.99 -7.76
C ASN A 10 13.29 22.58 -8.54
N CYS A 11 12.45 21.75 -7.93
CA CYS A 11 11.01 21.82 -8.15
C CYS A 11 10.56 23.06 -7.41
N VAL A 12 10.16 24.10 -8.12
CA VAL A 12 9.51 25.27 -7.52
C VAL A 12 8.16 24.80 -6.97
N SER A 13 8.19 24.22 -5.78
CA SER A 13 7.03 24.09 -4.93
C SER A 13 6.78 25.46 -4.36
N THR A 14 5.76 26.14 -4.85
CA THR A 14 5.02 27.07 -4.01
C THR A 14 4.62 26.26 -2.76
N GLU A 15 5.33 26.46 -1.65
CA GLU A 15 5.00 25.90 -0.35
C GLU A 15 3.68 26.52 0.13
N SER A 16 2.59 26.08 -0.47
CA SER A 16 1.36 25.94 0.29
C SER A 16 1.62 24.77 1.22
N ILE A 17 1.70 25.04 2.52
CA ILE A 17 1.68 24.01 3.55
C ILE A 17 0.37 23.27 3.35
N LYS A 18 0.38 22.18 2.58
CA LYS A 18 -0.78 21.30 2.44
C LYS A 18 -1.02 20.74 3.84
N LYS A 19 -2.09 21.21 4.48
CA LYS A 19 -2.54 20.65 5.74
C LYS A 19 -2.87 19.18 5.48
N GLU A 20 -2.05 18.30 6.05
CA GLU A 20 -2.24 16.85 5.98
C GLU A 20 -3.66 16.49 6.45
N SER A 21 -4.35 15.62 5.71
CA SER A 21 -5.69 15.22 6.14
C SER A 21 -5.59 14.33 7.37
N THR A 22 -6.64 14.31 8.20
CA THR A 22 -6.73 13.35 9.31
C THR A 22 -6.60 11.91 8.82
N PHE A 23 -7.05 11.63 7.59
CA PHE A 23 -6.92 10.32 6.98
C PHE A 23 -5.46 9.98 6.69
N ASP A 24 -4.72 10.87 6.04
CA ASP A 24 -3.30 10.69 5.70
C ASP A 24 -2.49 10.47 6.99
N PHE A 25 -2.69 11.32 8.00
CA PHE A 25 -1.99 11.21 9.29
C PHE A 25 -2.21 9.84 9.97
N ILE A 26 -3.46 9.35 10.04
CA ILE A 26 -3.74 8.07 10.69
C ILE A 26 -3.18 6.90 9.86
N LEU A 27 -3.24 7.00 8.53
CA LEU A 27 -2.67 5.99 7.64
C LEU A 27 -1.16 5.85 7.88
N GLU A 28 -0.46 6.98 7.88
CA GLU A 28 0.99 7.03 8.10
C GLU A 28 1.39 6.53 9.49
N GLU A 29 0.79 7.10 10.55
CA GLU A 29 1.13 6.74 11.95
C GLU A 29 0.99 5.25 12.19
N LYS A 30 -0.14 4.67 11.77
CA LYS A 30 -0.40 3.24 11.97
C LYS A 30 0.43 2.34 11.08
N TRP A 31 0.73 2.76 9.85
CA TRP A 31 1.60 1.99 8.97
C TRP A 31 3.03 1.94 9.53
N VAL A 32 3.56 3.07 10.02
CA VAL A 32 4.87 3.14 10.69
C VAL A 32 4.88 2.27 11.95
N LYS A 33 3.83 2.36 12.78
CA LYS A 33 3.70 1.54 13.98
C LYS A 33 3.64 0.04 13.67
N ALA A 34 2.95 -0.36 12.60
CA ALA A 34 2.93 -1.74 12.14
C ALA A 34 4.33 -2.23 11.73
N GLN A 35 5.13 -1.39 11.07
CA GLN A 35 6.52 -1.71 10.76
C GLN A 35 7.36 -1.88 12.03
N GLN A 36 7.25 -0.95 12.98
CA GLN A 36 7.97 -0.99 14.26
C GLN A 36 7.62 -2.23 15.09
N ASN A 37 6.37 -2.68 15.02
CA ASN A 37 5.88 -3.87 15.70
C ASN A 37 6.19 -5.18 14.95
N GLY A 38 6.90 -5.12 13.81
CA GLY A 38 7.30 -6.32 13.07
C GLY A 38 6.16 -7.03 12.34
N ILE A 39 5.09 -6.32 11.99
CA ILE A 39 3.93 -6.90 11.30
C ILE A 39 4.26 -7.29 9.84
N PHE A 40 5.24 -6.61 9.22
CA PHE A 40 5.62 -6.89 7.84
C PHE A 40 6.54 -8.11 7.72
N ARG A 41 6.48 -8.77 6.56
CA ARG A 41 7.37 -9.90 6.24
C ARG A 41 8.84 -9.47 6.11
N TYR A 42 9.08 -8.19 5.88
CA TYR A 42 10.39 -7.56 5.81
C TYR A 42 10.27 -6.07 6.11
N VAL A 43 11.38 -5.45 6.51
CA VAL A 43 11.47 -3.99 6.67
C VAL A 43 11.60 -3.37 5.28
N LEU A 44 10.77 -2.37 4.97
CA LEU A 44 10.91 -1.65 3.71
C LEU A 44 12.14 -0.72 3.80
N ASN A 45 13.21 -1.08 3.10
CA ASN A 45 14.45 -0.30 3.03
C ASN A 45 15.06 -0.37 1.63
N ILE A 46 14.42 0.30 0.67
CA ILE A 46 14.88 0.35 -0.72
C ILE A 46 16.00 1.39 -0.83
N GLN A 47 17.24 0.91 -1.03
CA GLN A 47 18.41 1.78 -1.17
C GLN A 47 18.86 1.93 -2.62
N ASN A 48 18.52 0.96 -3.47
CA ASN A 48 18.94 0.90 -4.86
C ASN A 48 17.76 1.20 -5.77
N TYR A 49 17.81 2.35 -6.43
CA TYR A 49 16.84 2.72 -7.45
C TYR A 49 17.53 3.42 -8.63
N LYS A 50 16.86 3.44 -9.77
CA LYS A 50 17.27 4.17 -10.96
C LYS A 50 16.04 4.68 -11.70
N ILE A 51 16.11 5.93 -12.17
CA ILE A 51 15.18 6.45 -13.17
C ILE A 51 15.80 6.17 -14.55
N LEU A 52 15.06 5.49 -15.41
CA LEU A 52 15.51 5.20 -16.77
C LEU A 52 15.47 6.46 -17.65
N GLU A 53 16.38 6.51 -18.60
CA GLU A 53 16.37 7.55 -19.63
C GLU A 53 15.20 7.35 -20.60
N GLY A 54 14.81 8.42 -21.29
CA GLY A 54 13.72 8.43 -22.28
C GLY A 54 12.50 9.20 -21.82
N LYS A 55 11.49 9.28 -22.70
CA LYS A 55 10.32 10.15 -22.55
C LYS A 55 9.53 9.92 -21.24
N TYR A 56 9.46 8.67 -20.79
CA TYR A 56 8.57 8.27 -19.69
C TYR A 56 9.25 8.14 -18.33
N GLN A 57 10.59 8.18 -18.27
CA GLN A 57 11.37 8.20 -17.03
C GLN A 57 10.93 7.15 -15.99
N PHE A 58 10.92 5.87 -16.38
CA PHE A 58 10.48 4.79 -15.48
C PHE A 58 11.36 4.67 -14.24
N LEU A 59 10.74 4.58 -13.07
CA LEU A 59 11.40 4.24 -11.81
C LEU A 59 11.60 2.73 -11.69
N ILE A 60 12.84 2.30 -11.44
CA ILE A 60 13.20 0.93 -11.08
C ILE A 60 13.72 0.94 -9.66
N GLN A 61 13.21 0.04 -8.82
CA GLN A 61 13.65 -0.16 -7.45
C GLN A 61 14.03 -1.62 -7.23
N LEU A 62 15.17 -1.86 -6.59
CA LEU A 62 15.61 -3.20 -6.20
C LEU A 62 15.17 -3.48 -4.76
N ASN A 63 14.19 -4.36 -4.60
CA ASN A 63 13.72 -4.84 -3.30
C ASN A 63 13.99 -6.36 -3.17
N ILE A 64 15.19 -6.70 -2.71
CA ILE A 64 15.66 -8.09 -2.56
C ILE A 64 14.79 -8.85 -1.56
N ASP A 65 14.51 -8.22 -0.42
CA ASP A 65 13.71 -8.81 0.65
C ASP A 65 12.33 -9.23 0.16
N ARG A 66 11.65 -8.39 -0.62
CA ARG A 66 10.38 -8.74 -1.23
C ARG A 66 10.51 -9.93 -2.18
N GLY A 67 11.57 -9.98 -2.98
CA GLY A 67 11.84 -11.09 -3.89
C GLY A 67 11.89 -12.43 -3.17
N CYS A 68 12.54 -12.48 -2.00
CA CYS A 68 12.76 -13.69 -1.23
C CYS A 68 11.65 -14.00 -0.20
N LYS A 69 10.98 -12.98 0.36
CA LYS A 69 10.07 -13.10 1.52
C LYS A 69 8.59 -12.91 1.18
N ARG A 70 8.24 -12.56 -0.07
CA ARG A 70 6.83 -12.48 -0.49
C ARG A 70 6.14 -13.84 -0.37
N ARG A 71 4.82 -13.81 -0.19
CA ARG A 71 3.99 -15.02 -0.24
C ARG A 71 4.13 -15.71 -1.60
N PHE A 72 4.12 -17.05 -1.59
CA PHE A 72 4.00 -17.84 -2.81
C PHE A 72 2.70 -17.48 -3.55
N PRO A 73 2.76 -17.28 -4.88
CA PRO A 73 1.56 -17.06 -5.69
C PRO A 73 0.57 -18.21 -5.55
N GLU A 74 -0.71 -17.88 -5.57
CA GLU A 74 -1.76 -18.88 -5.76
C GLU A 74 -1.81 -19.34 -7.22
N ASN A 75 -2.21 -20.59 -7.41
CA ASN A 75 -2.51 -21.11 -8.73
C ASN A 75 -3.90 -20.63 -9.14
N ILE A 76 -3.95 -19.67 -10.07
CA ILE A 76 -5.19 -19.13 -10.66
C ILE A 76 -5.46 -19.90 -11.94
N THR A 77 -6.48 -20.75 -11.93
CA THR A 77 -6.85 -21.57 -13.11
C THR A 77 -7.94 -20.93 -13.96
N SER A 78 -8.68 -19.97 -13.41
CA SER A 78 -9.81 -19.33 -14.08
C SER A 78 -10.03 -17.90 -13.56
N MET A 79 -10.49 -17.01 -14.44
CA MET A 79 -10.94 -15.67 -14.07
C MET A 79 -12.23 -15.70 -13.22
N ASN A 80 -13.03 -16.75 -13.36
CA ASN A 80 -14.27 -16.96 -12.60
C ASN A 80 -14.08 -17.95 -11.45
N GLN A 81 -12.87 -18.05 -10.91
CA GLN A 81 -12.57 -18.93 -9.78
C GLN A 81 -13.41 -18.52 -8.56
N LEU A 82 -14.10 -19.49 -7.96
CA LEU A 82 -14.92 -19.26 -6.78
C LEU A 82 -14.05 -18.97 -5.55
N PHE A 83 -14.63 -18.28 -4.57
CA PHE A 83 -14.00 -18.10 -3.27
C PHE A 83 -13.76 -19.46 -2.59
N ASN A 84 -12.61 -19.61 -1.96
CA ASN A 84 -12.25 -20.79 -1.21
C ASN A 84 -11.74 -20.40 0.18
N GLU A 85 -12.55 -20.70 1.22
CA GLU A 85 -12.23 -20.39 2.61
C GLU A 85 -10.95 -21.08 3.12
N LYS A 86 -10.55 -22.20 2.51
CA LYS A 86 -9.35 -22.95 2.91
C LYS A 86 -8.06 -22.29 2.42
N GLN A 87 -8.14 -21.50 1.35
CA GLN A 87 -7.02 -20.73 0.83
C GLN A 87 -6.77 -19.46 1.66
N PHE A 88 -5.73 -18.71 1.30
CA PHE A 88 -5.50 -17.40 1.87
C PHE A 88 -6.69 -16.49 1.54
N ASN A 89 -7.17 -15.75 2.53
CA ASN A 89 -8.20 -14.74 2.34
C ASN A 89 -8.17 -13.73 3.50
N PHE A 90 -8.73 -12.56 3.25
CA PHE A 90 -8.72 -11.47 4.22
C PHE A 90 -9.74 -11.63 5.35
N THR A 91 -10.62 -12.64 5.36
CA THR A 91 -11.47 -12.88 6.55
C THR A 91 -10.63 -13.33 7.74
N LYS A 92 -9.43 -13.87 7.47
CA LYS A 92 -8.42 -14.32 8.45
C LYS A 92 -7.39 -13.24 8.84
N LEU A 93 -7.60 -11.99 8.44
CA LEU A 93 -6.72 -10.87 8.80
C LEU A 93 -6.64 -10.75 10.33
N VAL A 94 -5.43 -10.67 10.89
CA VAL A 94 -5.23 -10.39 12.31
C VAL A 94 -5.43 -8.90 12.60
N SER A 95 -5.77 -8.57 13.84
CA SER A 95 -6.09 -7.19 14.25
C SER A 95 -4.94 -6.20 14.03
N GLU A 96 -3.70 -6.67 14.14
CA GLU A 96 -2.48 -5.89 14.06
C GLU A 96 -2.17 -5.46 12.62
N GLU A 97 -2.72 -6.17 11.63
CA GLU A 97 -2.63 -5.78 10.22
C GLU A 97 -3.66 -4.69 9.86
N GLN A 98 -4.63 -4.40 10.73
CA GLN A 98 -5.68 -3.41 10.46
C GLN A 98 -5.23 -1.99 10.81
N ILE A 99 -5.30 -1.08 9.83
CA ILE A 99 -5.04 0.35 10.02
C ILE A 99 -6.31 1.02 10.56
N MET A 100 -7.43 0.93 9.85
CA MET A 100 -8.66 1.59 10.27
C MET A 100 -9.90 0.89 9.74
N LYS A 101 -11.03 1.14 10.40
CA LYS A 101 -12.35 0.73 9.96
C LYS A 101 -13.02 1.91 9.28
N LEU A 102 -13.63 1.69 8.10
CA LEU A 102 -14.29 2.73 7.34
C LEU A 102 -15.81 2.70 7.59
N ASP A 103 -16.49 1.68 7.07
CA ASP A 103 -17.93 1.46 7.25
C ASP A 103 -18.23 -0.04 7.19
N LYS A 104 -19.20 -0.53 7.98
CA LYS A 104 -19.59 -1.96 8.03
C LYS A 104 -18.38 -2.91 8.15
N ASP A 105 -18.09 -3.66 7.09
CA ASP A 105 -17.00 -4.63 6.95
C ASP A 105 -15.82 -4.10 6.11
N ASP A 106 -15.87 -2.82 5.71
CA ASP A 106 -14.81 -2.16 4.96
C ASP A 106 -13.70 -1.72 5.91
N ILE A 107 -12.49 -2.13 5.59
CA ILE A 107 -11.30 -1.78 6.37
C ILE A 107 -10.16 -1.36 5.45
N ILE A 108 -9.21 -0.65 6.04
CA ILE A 108 -7.87 -0.47 5.48
C ILE A 108 -6.93 -1.32 6.32
N ALA A 109 -6.11 -2.10 5.64
CA ALA A 109 -5.07 -2.93 6.25
C ALA A 109 -3.72 -2.59 5.64
N VAL A 110 -2.64 -2.86 6.37
CA VAL A 110 -1.30 -2.80 5.78
C VAL A 110 -1.14 -3.88 4.71
N ASN A 111 -0.36 -3.60 3.67
CA ASN A 111 0.18 -4.68 2.87
C ASN A 111 1.44 -5.22 3.57
N VAL A 112 1.35 -6.42 4.17
CA VAL A 112 2.49 -7.03 4.89
C VAL A 112 3.70 -7.39 4.00
N SER A 113 3.61 -7.17 2.69
CA SER A 113 4.75 -7.18 1.76
C SER A 113 4.77 -5.88 0.96
N PRO A 114 5.09 -4.74 1.63
CA PRO A 114 4.95 -3.42 1.04
C PRO A 114 5.96 -3.21 -0.08
N ILE A 115 5.52 -2.53 -1.15
CA ILE A 115 6.41 -2.11 -2.24
C ILE A 115 6.99 -0.72 -1.96
N GLU A 116 6.22 0.15 -1.31
CA GLU A 116 6.56 1.54 -1.04
C GLU A 116 5.98 1.97 0.31
N TYR A 117 6.42 3.13 0.82
CA TYR A 117 5.88 3.74 2.04
C TYR A 117 4.34 3.83 1.97
N CYS A 118 3.69 3.52 3.09
CA CYS A 118 2.22 3.51 3.22
C CYS A 118 1.46 2.58 2.25
N HIS A 119 2.12 1.65 1.57
CA HIS A 119 1.44 0.64 0.75
C HIS A 119 0.46 -0.16 1.61
N SER A 120 -0.83 0.12 1.38
CA SER A 120 -1.96 -0.39 2.15
C SER A 120 -3.03 -0.97 1.22
N LEU A 121 -3.97 -1.70 1.79
CA LEU A 121 -5.03 -2.41 1.08
C LEU A 121 -6.39 -1.87 1.55
N LEU A 122 -7.19 -1.39 0.60
CA LEU A 122 -8.63 -1.23 0.82
C LEU A 122 -9.30 -2.59 0.68
N LEU A 123 -9.99 -3.04 1.74
CA LEU A 123 -10.68 -4.32 1.80
C LEU A 123 -12.19 -4.07 1.97
N PRO A 124 -12.92 -3.79 0.87
CA PRO A 124 -14.34 -3.53 0.94
C PRO A 124 -15.12 -4.84 1.06
N GLN A 125 -16.17 -4.84 1.87
CA GLN A 125 -17.09 -5.97 2.09
C GLN A 125 -16.35 -7.27 2.40
N ARG A 126 -15.28 -7.19 3.20
CA ARG A 126 -14.35 -8.29 3.47
C ARG A 126 -15.04 -9.59 3.89
N CYS A 127 -16.10 -9.49 4.70
CA CYS A 127 -16.85 -10.62 5.21
C CYS A 127 -17.78 -11.29 4.17
N LYS A 128 -17.99 -10.70 2.99
CA LYS A 128 -18.81 -11.30 1.91
C LYS A 128 -18.13 -12.41 1.16
N GLN A 129 -16.84 -12.66 1.40
CA GLN A 129 -16.10 -13.77 0.79
C GLN A 129 -16.21 -13.75 -0.75
N LEU A 130 -16.12 -12.56 -1.34
CA LEU A 130 -16.14 -12.43 -2.80
C LEU A 130 -14.80 -12.96 -3.37
N PRO A 131 -14.81 -13.56 -4.57
CA PRO A 131 -13.58 -13.82 -5.31
C PRO A 131 -12.90 -12.49 -5.69
N GLN A 132 -11.73 -12.54 -6.35
CA GLN A 132 -10.97 -11.35 -6.76
C GLN A 132 -11.68 -10.58 -7.89
N ILE A 133 -12.78 -9.90 -7.56
CA ILE A 133 -13.62 -9.16 -8.50
C ILE A 133 -13.80 -7.72 -8.05
N ILE A 134 -13.84 -6.80 -9.03
CA ILE A 134 -14.25 -5.42 -8.79
C ILE A 134 -15.77 -5.36 -8.90
N THR A 135 -16.42 -4.89 -7.84
CA THR A 135 -17.85 -4.59 -7.83
C THR A 135 -18.08 -3.09 -7.99
N LYS A 136 -19.32 -2.70 -8.34
CA LYS A 136 -19.72 -1.28 -8.31
C LYS A 136 -19.40 -0.67 -6.94
N TYR A 137 -19.73 -1.37 -5.85
CA TYR A 137 -19.49 -0.89 -4.50
C TYR A 137 -18.01 -0.70 -4.18
N SER A 138 -17.16 -1.68 -4.49
CA SER A 138 -15.71 -1.57 -4.21
C SER A 138 -15.06 -0.43 -5.00
N LEU A 139 -15.52 -0.19 -6.24
CA LEU A 139 -15.03 0.93 -7.05
C LEU A 139 -15.45 2.28 -6.44
N PHE A 140 -16.71 2.43 -6.03
CA PHE A 140 -17.15 3.64 -5.33
C PHE A 140 -16.37 3.89 -4.04
N LYS A 141 -16.13 2.84 -3.24
CA LYS A 141 -15.34 2.95 -2.01
C LYS A 141 -13.90 3.39 -2.26
N ALA A 142 -13.28 2.92 -3.34
CA ALA A 142 -11.94 3.40 -3.72
C ALA A 142 -11.95 4.90 -4.04
N ILE A 143 -12.94 5.38 -4.79
CA ILE A 143 -13.06 6.81 -5.14
C ILE A 143 -13.35 7.68 -3.90
N GLU A 144 -14.23 7.22 -3.00
CA GLU A 144 -14.46 7.89 -1.72
C GLU A 144 -13.17 8.01 -0.92
N LEU A 145 -12.37 6.94 -0.88
CA LEU A 145 -11.08 6.91 -0.18
C LEU A 145 -10.10 7.95 -0.73
N PHE A 146 -9.96 8.06 -2.06
CA PHE A 146 -9.13 9.10 -2.70
C PHE A 146 -9.55 10.51 -2.29
N SER A 147 -10.85 10.74 -2.04
CA SER A 147 -11.37 12.04 -1.63
C SER A 147 -11.04 12.41 -0.18
N LEU A 148 -10.56 11.45 0.63
CA LEU A 148 -10.12 11.68 2.01
C LEU A 148 -8.66 12.12 2.10
N SER A 149 -7.85 11.85 1.07
CA SER A 149 -6.44 12.23 1.05
C SER A 149 -6.24 13.68 0.60
N SER A 150 -5.32 14.40 1.25
CA SER A 150 -4.83 15.70 0.76
C SER A 150 -3.72 15.55 -0.28
N SER A 151 -3.21 14.34 -0.48
CA SER A 151 -2.23 13.98 -1.52
C SER A 151 -2.61 12.67 -2.23
N PRO A 152 -3.74 12.65 -2.96
CA PRO A 152 -4.26 11.47 -3.63
C PRO A 152 -3.38 10.96 -4.78
#